data_AF-A0A534Q582-F1
#
_entry.id   AF-A0A534Q582-F1
#
_cell.length_a   1.000
_cell.length_b   1.000
_cell.length_c   1.000
_cell.angle_alpha   90.00
_cell.angle_beta   90.00
_cell.angle_gamma   90.00
#
_symmetry.space_group_name_H-M   'P 1'
#
loop_
_entity.id
_entity.type
_entity.pdbx_description
1 polymer ?
#
loop_
_entity_poly.entity_id
_entity_poly.type
_entity_poly.pdbx_seq_one_letter_code
_entity_poly.pdbx_strand_id
1 'polypeptide(L)'
;MVRRISLATLAAVAFGFTGAVLADPSTLSVHPKAPMVAAVDDMAPAIVVYLDVYCGAPPVDAKVTVAVRQGDVESSGPVTYVPDAGTRQTIGVTLPGAWQQGQAVAFATMLCGALPEAFETGAFINITPP
;
A
#
# COMPACT_ATOMS: atom_id res chain seq x y z
N MET A 1 4.34 -58.91 -2.71
CA MET A 1 5.44 -58.07 -3.21
C MET A 1 5.46 -56.78 -2.40
N VAL A 2 6.39 -56.66 -1.44
CA VAL A 2 6.52 -55.46 -0.58
C VAL A 2 7.34 -54.43 -1.35
N ARG A 3 6.71 -53.33 -1.75
CA ARG A 3 7.31 -52.26 -2.54
C ARG A 3 8.31 -51.51 -1.65
N ARG A 4 9.60 -51.74 -1.87
CA ARG A 4 10.69 -51.03 -1.20
C ARG A 4 10.68 -49.57 -1.65
N ILE A 5 10.01 -48.71 -0.89
CA ILE A 5 10.11 -47.26 -1.05
C ILE A 5 11.49 -46.88 -0.53
N SER A 6 12.41 -46.56 -1.44
CA SER A 6 13.78 -46.18 -1.13
C SER A 6 13.78 -44.97 -0.19
N LEU A 7 14.48 -45.05 0.95
CA LEU A 7 14.63 -43.91 1.88
C LEU A 7 15.17 -42.64 1.18
N ALA A 8 15.88 -42.80 0.07
CA ALA A 8 16.35 -41.70 -0.78
C ALA A 8 15.21 -40.81 -1.33
N THR A 9 14.04 -41.39 -1.64
CA THR A 9 12.88 -40.61 -2.12
C THR A 9 12.21 -39.81 -1.01
N LEU A 10 12.26 -40.26 0.26
CA LEU A 10 11.78 -39.45 1.39
C LEU A 10 12.74 -38.30 1.71
N ALA A 11 14.06 -38.51 1.57
CA ALA A 11 15.05 -37.48 1.82
C ALA A 11 14.96 -36.32 0.79
N ALA A 12 14.70 -36.62 -0.49
CA ALA A 12 14.58 -35.59 -1.52
C ALA A 12 13.38 -34.65 -1.31
N VAL A 13 12.29 -35.14 -0.72
CA VAL A 13 11.12 -34.30 -0.38
C VAL A 13 11.43 -33.44 0.85
N ALA A 14 12.23 -33.93 1.81
CA ALA A 14 12.55 -33.19 3.04
C ALA A 14 13.54 -32.02 2.84
N PHE A 15 14.45 -32.11 1.87
CA PHE A 15 15.43 -31.03 1.58
C PHE A 15 14.89 -29.92 0.66
N GLY A 16 13.71 -30.08 0.07
CA GLY A 16 13.12 -29.09 -0.84
C GLY A 16 12.40 -27.92 -0.16
N PHE A 17 12.18 -27.96 1.16
CA PHE A 17 11.32 -27.00 1.87
C PHE A 17 12.05 -26.11 2.89
N THR A 18 13.39 -26.20 3.01
CA THR A 18 14.13 -25.52 4.09
C THR A 18 14.53 -24.08 3.81
N GLY A 19 14.05 -23.45 2.72
CA GLY A 19 14.56 -22.15 2.30
C GLY A 19 13.54 -21.11 1.86
N ALA A 20 12.24 -21.40 1.91
CA ALA A 20 11.24 -20.33 1.79
C ALA A 20 11.24 -19.57 3.11
N VAL A 21 12.21 -18.67 3.28
CA VAL A 21 12.03 -17.51 4.15
C VAL A 21 10.70 -16.93 3.69
N LEU A 22 9.69 -16.97 4.54
CA LEU A 22 8.46 -16.21 4.36
C LEU A 22 8.88 -14.74 4.38
N ALA A 23 9.39 -14.25 3.25
CA ALA A 23 9.52 -12.84 3.02
C ALA A 23 8.09 -12.33 3.13
N ASP A 24 7.84 -11.46 4.11
CA ASP A 24 6.55 -10.80 4.21
C ASP A 24 6.25 -10.20 2.83
N PRO A 25 5.09 -10.50 2.23
CA PRO A 25 4.76 -9.96 0.93
C PRO A 25 4.72 -8.44 1.01
N SER A 26 4.92 -7.78 -0.13
CA SER A 26 4.66 -6.35 -0.25
C SER A 26 3.24 -6.04 0.23
N THR A 27 3.10 -4.97 1.02
CA THR A 27 1.79 -4.54 1.53
C THR A 27 1.58 -3.06 1.29
N LEU A 28 0.38 -2.73 0.84
CA LEU A 28 -0.17 -1.38 0.78
C LEU A 28 -1.51 -1.41 1.50
N SER A 29 -1.70 -0.52 2.47
CA SER A 29 -2.96 -0.38 3.20
C SER A 29 -3.33 1.08 3.41
N VAL A 30 -4.54 1.47 3.02
CA VAL A 30 -5.10 2.82 3.21
C VAL A 30 -5.79 2.87 4.56
N HIS A 31 -5.46 3.90 5.34
CA HIS A 31 -6.10 4.14 6.62
C HIS A 31 -7.53 4.65 6.41
N PRO A 32 -8.49 4.23 7.26
CA PRO A 32 -9.90 4.59 7.08
C PRO A 32 -10.22 6.05 7.41
N LYS A 33 -9.27 6.82 7.94
CA LYS A 33 -9.46 8.23 8.31
C LYS A 33 -8.60 9.12 7.41
N ALA A 34 -9.23 10.13 6.82
CA ALA A 34 -8.56 11.15 6.03
C ALA A 34 -8.89 12.55 6.58
N PRO A 35 -8.03 13.17 7.42
CA PRO A 35 -8.31 14.50 7.94
C PRO A 35 -8.29 15.55 6.82
N MET A 36 -9.25 16.47 6.85
CA MET A 36 -9.20 17.69 6.08
C MET A 36 -8.09 18.60 6.62
N VAL A 37 -7.39 19.25 5.71
CA VAL A 37 -6.44 20.31 6.00
C VAL A 37 -7.08 21.61 5.58
N ALA A 38 -7.06 22.59 6.50
CA ALA A 38 -7.57 23.91 6.21
C ALA A 38 -6.84 24.50 4.98
N ALA A 39 -7.59 25.20 4.14
CA ALA A 39 -7.01 26.02 3.08
C ALA A 39 -6.04 27.05 3.70
N VAL A 40 -4.81 27.09 3.21
CA VAL A 40 -3.83 28.13 3.53
C VAL A 40 -3.58 28.90 2.23
N ASP A 41 -3.78 30.22 2.24
CA ASP A 41 -3.49 31.16 1.14
C ASP A 41 -3.97 30.71 -0.26
N ASP A 42 -5.20 31.09 -0.65
CA ASP A 42 -5.82 30.82 -1.98
C ASP A 42 -5.82 29.35 -2.47
N MET A 43 -5.28 28.40 -1.68
CA MET A 43 -5.31 26.99 -2.02
C MET A 43 -6.68 26.38 -1.68
N ALA A 44 -7.15 25.49 -2.55
CA ALA A 44 -8.32 24.67 -2.25
C ALA A 44 -8.09 23.87 -0.96
N PRO A 45 -9.16 23.55 -0.18
CA PRO A 45 -9.04 22.61 0.92
C PRO A 45 -8.43 21.29 0.43
N ALA A 46 -7.77 20.56 1.32
CA ALA A 46 -7.15 19.29 0.99
C ALA A 46 -7.52 18.23 2.02
N ILE A 47 -7.27 16.97 1.69
CA ILE A 47 -7.28 15.87 2.66
C ILE A 47 -5.91 15.21 2.70
N VAL A 48 -5.55 14.62 3.83
CA VAL A 48 -4.40 13.72 3.92
C VAL A 48 -4.90 12.29 3.99
N VAL A 49 -4.48 11.46 3.05
CA VAL A 49 -4.71 10.01 3.10
C VAL A 49 -3.45 9.36 3.67
N TYR A 50 -3.60 8.62 4.76
CA TYR A 50 -2.50 7.87 5.35
C TYR A 50 -2.46 6.45 4.77
N LEU A 51 -1.26 5.96 4.47
CA LEU A 51 -1.04 4.64 3.93
C LEU A 51 0.12 3.95 4.64
N ASP A 52 -0.04 2.66 4.92
CA ASP A 52 1.07 1.80 5.32
C ASP A 52 1.68 1.15 4.07
N VAL A 53 2.99 1.29 3.93
CA VAL A 53 3.79 0.92 2.76
C VAL A 53 4.88 -0.05 3.20
N TYR A 54 5.02 -1.14 2.45
CA TYR A 54 6.07 -2.14 2.66
C TYR A 54 6.36 -2.90 1.37
N CYS A 55 7.63 -2.99 1.01
CA CYS A 55 8.12 -3.64 -0.21
C CYS A 55 8.81 -4.98 0.02
N GLY A 56 8.82 -5.50 1.26
CA GLY A 56 9.52 -6.75 1.55
C GLY A 56 11.03 -6.59 1.64
N ALA A 57 11.73 -7.72 1.73
CA ALA A 57 13.19 -7.78 1.67
C ALA A 57 13.67 -8.31 0.31
N PRO A 58 14.76 -7.79 -0.27
CA PRO A 58 15.61 -6.71 0.24
C PRO A 58 14.92 -5.34 0.19
N PRO A 59 15.34 -4.37 1.03
CA PRO A 59 14.81 -3.02 0.97
C PRO A 59 15.03 -2.38 -0.40
N VAL A 60 13.94 -1.86 -0.96
CA VAL A 60 13.93 -1.09 -2.20
C VAL A 60 13.07 0.13 -2.00
N ASP A 61 13.26 1.14 -2.85
CA ASP A 61 12.42 2.32 -2.80
C ASP A 61 11.02 2.04 -3.35
N ALA A 62 10.01 2.64 -2.73
CA ALA A 62 8.64 2.62 -3.21
C ALA A 62 8.26 3.92 -3.93
N LYS A 63 7.39 3.80 -4.93
CA LYS A 63 6.63 4.92 -5.50
C LYS A 63 5.15 4.65 -5.28
N VAL A 64 4.50 5.55 -4.56
CA VAL A 64 3.07 5.44 -4.22
C VAL A 64 2.30 6.52 -4.96
N THR A 65 1.20 6.13 -5.59
CA THR A 65 0.22 7.04 -6.19
C THR A 65 -1.13 6.80 -5.53
N VAL A 66 -1.84 7.88 -5.22
CA VAL A 66 -3.13 7.83 -4.53
C VAL A 66 -4.12 8.70 -5.29
N ALA A 67 -5.31 8.17 -5.52
CA ALA A 67 -6.45 8.92 -6.00
C ALA A 67 -7.64 8.72 -5.06
N VAL A 68 -8.46 9.74 -4.91
CA VAL A 68 -9.68 9.68 -4.10
C VAL A 68 -10.84 10.17 -4.93
N ARG A 69 -12.01 9.58 -4.72
CA ARG A 69 -13.28 10.04 -5.26
C ARG A 69 -14.35 10.15 -4.18
N GLN A 70 -15.11 11.22 -4.21
CA GLN A 70 -16.30 11.47 -3.39
C GLN A 70 -17.41 12.05 -4.27
N GLY A 71 -18.41 11.23 -4.59
CA GLY A 71 -19.44 11.63 -5.56
C GLY A 71 -18.81 11.95 -6.92
N ASP A 72 -18.94 13.22 -7.33
CA ASP A 72 -18.37 13.79 -8.58
C ASP A 72 -17.00 14.46 -8.38
N VAL A 73 -16.52 14.57 -7.13
CA VAL A 73 -15.19 15.12 -6.83
C VAL A 73 -14.16 14.00 -6.95
N GLU A 74 -13.16 14.20 -7.80
CA GLU A 74 -12.01 13.31 -7.95
C GLU A 74 -10.72 14.12 -7.88
N SER A 75 -9.71 13.58 -7.21
CA SER A 75 -8.37 14.16 -7.19
C SER A 75 -7.33 13.07 -7.03
N SER A 76 -6.14 13.33 -7.57
CA SER A 76 -4.96 12.49 -7.41
C SER A 76 -3.86 13.27 -6.69
N GLY A 77 -3.26 12.63 -5.69
CA GLY A 77 -2.07 13.17 -5.04
C GLY A 77 -0.83 13.08 -5.93
N PRO A 78 0.25 13.79 -5.55
CA PRO A 78 1.54 13.63 -6.23
C PRO A 78 2.08 12.21 -6.04
N VAL A 79 2.93 11.77 -6.97
CA VAL A 79 3.70 10.54 -6.78
C VAL A 79 4.62 10.73 -5.58
N THR A 80 4.41 9.92 -4.54
CA THR A 80 5.17 9.97 -3.29
C THR A 80 6.27 8.93 -3.34
N TYR A 81 7.51 9.36 -3.14
CA TYR A 81 8.68 8.49 -3.08
C TYR A 81 8.97 8.11 -1.63
N VAL A 82 9.09 6.81 -1.37
CA VAL A 82 9.33 6.24 -0.05
C VAL A 82 10.66 5.50 -0.09
N PRO A 83 11.76 6.10 0.42
CA PRO A 83 13.05 5.45 0.44
C PRO A 83 13.04 4.27 1.42
N ASP A 84 13.83 3.24 1.14
CA ASP A 84 14.05 2.11 2.05
C ASP A 84 12.74 1.48 2.57
N ALA A 85 11.81 1.15 1.66
CA ALA A 85 10.53 0.55 1.99
C ALA A 85 10.65 -0.94 2.41
N GLY A 86 11.84 -1.40 2.81
CA GLY A 86 12.04 -2.71 3.43
C GLY A 86 11.70 -2.74 4.93
N THR A 87 11.29 -1.61 5.50
CA THR A 87 10.59 -1.52 6.79
C THR A 87 9.18 -0.99 6.55
N ARG A 88 8.22 -1.38 7.39
CA ARG A 88 6.85 -0.84 7.30
C ARG A 88 6.88 0.64 7.66
N GLN A 89 6.38 1.48 6.77
CA GLN A 89 6.34 2.93 6.95
C GLN A 89 4.91 3.45 6.72
N THR A 90 4.48 4.39 7.55
CA THR A 90 3.23 5.13 7.32
C THR A 90 3.55 6.46 6.65
N ILE A 91 2.93 6.72 5.51
CA ILE A 91 3.06 7.98 4.76
C ILE A 91 1.72 8.71 4.70
N GLY A 92 1.78 10.04 4.55
CA GLY A 92 0.60 10.87 4.29
C GLY A 92 0.69 11.47 2.89
N VAL A 93 -0.37 11.29 2.09
CA VAL A 93 -0.47 11.88 0.75
C VAL A 93 -1.56 12.95 0.78
N THR A 94 -1.20 14.18 0.41
CA THR A 94 -2.14 15.30 0.36
C THR A 94 -2.84 15.35 -0.99
N LEU A 95 -4.17 15.38 -0.97
CA LEU A 95 -5.02 15.50 -2.17
C LEU A 95 -5.82 16.81 -2.10
N PRO A 96 -5.53 17.79 -2.96
CA PRO A 96 -6.32 19.02 -3.03
C PRO A 96 -7.70 18.74 -3.65
N GLY A 97 -8.74 19.43 -3.21
CA GLY A 97 -10.08 19.28 -3.76
C GLY A 97 -11.16 19.89 -2.89
N ALA A 98 -12.35 20.13 -3.46
CA ALA A 98 -13.50 20.66 -2.74
C ALA A 98 -14.19 19.59 -1.87
N TRP A 99 -13.41 18.88 -1.07
CA TRP A 99 -13.83 17.76 -0.24
C TRP A 99 -14.88 18.16 0.80
N GLN A 100 -15.82 17.24 1.04
CA GLN A 100 -16.81 17.36 2.09
C GLN A 100 -16.56 16.29 3.16
N GLN A 101 -16.99 16.57 4.38
CA GLN A 101 -16.96 15.57 5.45
C GLN A 101 -17.83 14.36 5.08
N GLY A 102 -17.35 13.17 5.44
CA GLY A 102 -18.08 11.91 5.21
C GLY A 102 -17.31 10.92 4.35
N GLN A 103 -18.03 9.93 3.82
CA GLN A 103 -17.42 8.81 3.11
C GLN A 103 -16.85 9.22 1.76
N ALA A 104 -15.69 8.67 1.43
CA ALA A 104 -15.07 8.71 0.11
C ALA A 104 -14.40 7.36 -0.19
N VAL A 105 -13.95 7.18 -1.42
CA VAL A 105 -13.29 5.97 -1.89
C VAL A 105 -11.89 6.31 -2.35
N ALA A 106 -10.90 5.64 -1.77
CA ALA A 106 -9.49 5.78 -2.11
C ALA A 106 -9.00 4.62 -2.98
N PHE A 107 -8.09 4.96 -3.88
CA PHE A 107 -7.36 4.05 -4.75
C PHE A 107 -5.88 4.33 -4.57
N ALA A 108 -5.10 3.30 -4.25
CA ALA A 108 -3.67 3.43 -4.07
C ALA A 108 -2.94 2.37 -4.88
N THR A 109 -1.80 2.77 -5.45
CA THR A 109 -0.91 1.87 -6.18
C THR A 109 0.50 2.07 -5.68
N MET A 110 1.23 0.97 -5.48
CA MET A 110 2.61 0.98 -5.04
C MET A 110 3.49 0.21 -6.01
N LEU A 111 4.55 0.87 -6.47
CA LEU A 111 5.65 0.26 -7.20
C LEU A 111 6.81 0.07 -6.22
N CYS A 112 7.42 -1.12 -6.16
CA CYS A 112 8.68 -1.34 -5.45
C CYS A 112 9.81 -1.44 -6.49
N GLY A 113 10.73 -0.49 -6.47
CA GLY A 113 11.69 -0.29 -7.56
C GLY A 113 10.99 0.07 -8.87
N ALA A 114 10.98 -0.85 -9.83
CA ALA A 114 10.37 -0.66 -11.15
C ALA A 114 9.12 -1.52 -11.38
N LEU A 115 8.76 -2.38 -10.43
CA LEU A 115 7.67 -3.35 -10.58
C LEU A 115 6.44 -2.92 -9.77
N PRO A 116 5.23 -3.06 -10.32
CA PRO A 116 4.00 -2.91 -9.55
C PRO A 116 3.80 -4.11 -8.62
N GLU A 117 3.81 -3.85 -7.32
CA GLU A 117 3.80 -4.91 -6.31
C GLU A 117 2.52 -4.92 -5.48
N ALA A 118 1.82 -3.79 -5.32
CA ALA A 118 0.57 -3.75 -4.55
C ALA A 118 -0.43 -2.73 -5.07
N PHE A 119 -1.70 -3.09 -4.97
CA PHE A 119 -2.85 -2.28 -5.33
C PHE A 119 -3.88 -2.34 -4.22
N GLU A 120 -4.47 -1.19 -3.93
CA GLU A 120 -5.63 -1.10 -3.08
C GLU A 120 -6.73 -0.36 -3.83
N THR A 121 -7.69 -1.14 -4.31
CA THR A 121 -8.76 -0.64 -5.15
C THR A 121 -10.03 -0.50 -4.32
N GLY A 122 -10.44 0.73 -4.06
CA GLY A 122 -11.75 0.99 -3.47
C GLY A 122 -11.79 0.98 -1.95
N ALA A 123 -10.70 1.35 -1.27
CA ALA A 123 -10.70 1.48 0.18
C ALA A 123 -11.65 2.60 0.62
N PHE A 124 -12.61 2.28 1.50
CA PHE A 124 -13.48 3.30 2.06
C PHE A 124 -12.71 4.11 3.10
N ILE A 125 -12.74 5.43 2.93
CA ILE A 125 -12.19 6.39 3.88
C ILE A 125 -13.31 7.31 4.37
N ASN A 126 -13.14 7.83 5.58
CA ASN A 126 -13.99 8.86 6.15
C ASN A 126 -13.20 10.16 6.26
N ILE A 127 -13.64 11.16 5.50
CA ILE A 127 -13.09 12.52 5.53
C ILE A 127 -13.60 13.21 6.79
N THR A 128 -12.67 13.57 7.68
CA THR A 128 -12.99 14.21 8.96
C THR A 128 -12.64 15.70 8.93
N PRO A 129 -13.34 16.56 9.69
CA PRO A 129 -12.94 17.94 9.88
C PRO A 129 -11.47 18.08 10.33
N PRO A 130 -10.85 19.26 10.08
CA PRO A 130 -9.53 19.59 10.61
C PRO A 130 -9.49 19.54 12.15
#